data_AF-A0A7M7J419-F1
#
_entry.id   AF-A0A7M7J419-F1
#
_cell.length_a   1.000
_cell.length_b   1.000
_cell.length_c   1.000
_cell.angle_alpha   90.00
_cell.angle_beta   90.00
_cell.angle_gamma   90.00
#
_symmetry.space_group_name_H-M   'P 1'
#
loop_
_entity.id
_entity.type
_entity.pdbx_description
1 polymer ?
#
loop_
_entity_poly.entity_id
_entity_poly.type
_entity_poly.pdbx_seq_one_letter_code
_entity_poly.pdbx_strand_id
1 'polypeptide(L)'
;MALPRLSLKRCFLYVVCITGMLLVVMNVRQKEIWHGIRPEQVQPAARTMPDAAKIKLLSSAPARSAVTTMPKLSTRVCRPRLALRKLPVEMNNTTGMPNSIENTIDISDPAKRPWYMKGGQRRPSPALKSRRTGRRQARLWPDEDPIDDRVTNQLMFVPPDYNRSSLDIRFKKIYIPHGMNEAKSGPDLFFQQGCPVNTCMITRDNPNDADLILFKDYVTHIGRRSPNQVWMLYFLECPYHTQSVKNAIVNWTATYRRDSDIVAPYERWQYYDSRVTQIQQSFNYAANKTKKVAWFVSNCHPRNQRMHYAKELAKHIQVDIYGACGTLRCSRSQAQACFDMLDADYKFYLAFENSNCRDYITEKFFVNGLGHNVLPIVMGAHPTDYARSAPYRSYIHVDEFESPRELAQYLHRLDADDELYNSYFKWKGTGEFINTYFWCRVCSMLHDEQRTAKHYRDVNEWWRGEGVCAANSWRELEHLRNT
;
A
#
# COMPACT_ATOMS: atom_id res chain seq x y z
N MET A 1 -68.70 33.79 -10.13
CA MET A 1 -67.86 32.61 -10.47
C MET A 1 -67.10 32.22 -9.20
N ALA A 2 -67.38 31.04 -8.64
CA ALA A 2 -66.78 30.58 -7.40
C ALA A 2 -65.38 29.98 -7.67
N LEU A 3 -64.37 30.44 -6.94
CA LEU A 3 -63.01 29.89 -6.98
C LEU A 3 -63.00 28.44 -6.44
N PRO A 4 -62.29 27.51 -7.10
CA PRO A 4 -62.29 26.11 -6.68
C PRO A 4 -61.55 25.95 -5.34
N ARG A 5 -62.22 25.36 -4.35
CA ARG A 5 -61.61 24.97 -3.07
C ARG A 5 -60.61 23.82 -3.31
N LEU A 6 -59.32 24.14 -3.39
CA LEU A 6 -58.28 23.11 -3.38
C LEU A 6 -58.23 22.41 -2.01
N SER A 7 -58.42 21.10 -2.03
CA SER A 7 -58.28 20.25 -0.84
C SER A 7 -56.82 20.16 -0.43
N LEU A 8 -56.51 20.49 0.84
CA LEU A 8 -55.16 20.37 1.41
C LEU A 8 -54.53 18.98 1.19
N LYS A 9 -55.35 17.93 1.22
CA LYS A 9 -54.91 16.55 0.97
C LYS A 9 -54.42 16.35 -0.48
N ARG A 10 -55.05 17.03 -1.45
CA ARG A 10 -54.60 17.00 -2.85
C ARG A 10 -53.32 17.80 -3.02
N CYS A 11 -53.20 18.98 -2.40
CA CYS A 11 -51.94 19.74 -2.41
C CYS A 11 -50.78 18.95 -1.82
N PHE A 12 -50.98 18.26 -0.70
CA PHE A 12 -49.95 17.42 -0.09
C PHE A 12 -49.50 16.29 -1.02
N LEU A 13 -50.45 15.60 -1.67
CA LEU A 13 -50.14 14.55 -2.63
C LEU A 13 -49.36 15.08 -3.84
N TYR A 14 -49.73 16.26 -4.36
CA TYR A 14 -48.99 16.89 -5.45
C TYR A 14 -47.56 17.27 -5.05
N VAL A 15 -47.36 17.82 -3.85
CA VAL A 15 -46.02 18.17 -3.35
C VAL A 15 -45.15 16.92 -3.21
N VAL A 16 -45.68 15.83 -2.67
CA VAL A 16 -44.96 14.55 -2.53
C VAL A 16 -44.61 13.95 -3.90
N CYS A 17 -45.54 13.97 -4.86
CA CYS A 17 -45.26 13.48 -6.21
C CYS A 17 -44.22 14.33 -6.94
N ILE A 18 -44.29 15.66 -6.81
CA ILE A 18 -43.33 16.58 -7.45
C ILE A 18 -41.94 16.44 -6.82
N THR A 19 -41.84 16.34 -5.49
CA THR A 19 -40.55 16.11 -4.82
C THR A 19 -39.96 14.74 -5.13
N GLY A 20 -40.79 13.69 -5.21
CA GLY A 20 -40.35 12.37 -5.66
C GLY A 20 -39.81 12.37 -7.09
N MET A 21 -40.51 13.01 -8.03
CA MET A 21 -40.06 13.15 -9.42
C MET A 21 -38.77 13.98 -9.54
N LEU A 22 -38.64 15.08 -8.78
CA LEU A 22 -37.41 15.88 -8.75
C LEU A 22 -36.21 15.06 -8.24
N LEU A 23 -36.39 14.25 -7.19
CA LEU A 23 -35.31 13.39 -6.67
C LEU A 23 -34.88 12.32 -7.69
N VAL A 24 -35.83 11.74 -8.43
CA VAL A 24 -35.52 10.79 -9.51
C VAL A 24 -34.78 11.48 -10.65
N VAL A 25 -35.23 12.67 -11.09
CA VAL A 25 -34.56 13.45 -12.13
C VAL A 25 -33.15 13.87 -11.71
N MET A 26 -32.96 14.31 -10.46
CA MET A 26 -31.65 14.66 -9.92
C MET A 26 -30.71 13.45 -9.84
N ASN A 27 -31.21 12.27 -9.46
CA ASN A 27 -30.43 11.02 -9.47
C ASN A 27 -30.07 10.58 -10.90
N VAL A 28 -31.00 10.67 -11.85
CA VAL A 28 -30.76 10.29 -13.25
C VAL A 28 -29.79 11.26 -13.93
N ARG A 29 -29.84 12.55 -13.59
CA ARG A 29 -28.94 13.59 -14.13
C ARG A 29 -27.66 13.81 -13.32
N GLN A 30 -27.41 13.01 -12.29
CA GLN A 30 -26.20 13.11 -11.49
C GLN A 30 -24.94 12.97 -12.36
N LYS A 31 -24.94 12.15 -13.42
CA LYS A 31 -23.76 12.10 -14.32
C LYS A 31 -23.56 13.37 -15.16
N GLU A 32 -24.62 14.06 -15.57
CA GLU A 32 -24.52 15.25 -16.44
C GLU A 32 -24.13 16.51 -15.64
N ILE A 33 -24.65 16.66 -14.42
CA ILE A 33 -24.36 17.81 -13.55
C ILE A 33 -22.89 17.82 -13.12
N TRP A 34 -22.31 16.65 -12.85
CA TRP A 34 -20.91 16.53 -12.42
C TRP A 34 -19.90 16.75 -13.57
N HIS A 35 -20.33 16.68 -14.83
CA HIS A 35 -19.47 16.98 -15.99
C HIS A 35 -19.60 18.42 -16.51
N GLY A 36 -20.61 19.18 -16.08
CA GLY A 36 -20.83 20.58 -16.49
C GLY A 36 -20.10 21.64 -15.66
N ILE A 37 -19.47 21.27 -14.55
CA ILE A 37 -18.76 22.20 -13.64
C ILE A 37 -17.25 21.97 -13.77
N ARG A 38 -16.66 22.47 -14.86
CA ARG A 38 -15.23 22.78 -14.95
C ARG A 38 -15.10 24.19 -15.55
N PRO A 39 -14.39 25.13 -14.90
CA PRO A 39 -14.06 26.40 -15.52
C PRO A 39 -13.15 26.19 -16.72
N GLU A 40 -13.40 26.96 -17.79
CA GLU A 40 -12.68 26.98 -19.07
C GLU A 40 -11.15 26.99 -18.91
N GLN A 41 -10.48 26.06 -19.60
CA GLN A 41 -9.07 26.20 -19.94
C GLN A 41 -8.94 27.13 -21.15
N VAL A 42 -8.34 28.29 -20.92
CA VAL A 42 -7.87 29.22 -21.95
C VAL A 42 -6.85 28.50 -22.85
N GLN A 43 -7.16 28.36 -24.14
CA GLN A 43 -6.24 27.91 -25.18
C GLN A 43 -5.25 29.04 -25.55
N PRO A 44 -3.94 28.76 -25.67
CA PRO A 44 -3.06 29.61 -26.45
C PRO A 44 -3.09 29.21 -27.93
N ALA A 45 -3.27 30.23 -28.76
CA ALA A 45 -3.35 30.17 -30.21
C ALA A 45 -2.15 29.49 -30.89
N ALA A 46 -2.45 28.82 -32.00
CA ALA A 46 -1.50 28.28 -32.95
C ALA A 46 -0.50 29.36 -33.42
N ARG A 47 0.80 29.05 -33.33
CA ARG A 47 1.83 29.71 -34.12
C ARG A 47 2.51 28.68 -35.01
N THR A 48 2.41 28.97 -36.30
CA THR A 48 3.10 28.42 -37.46
C THR A 48 4.62 28.31 -37.23
N MET A 49 5.18 27.14 -37.55
CA MET A 49 6.62 26.96 -37.76
C MET A 49 6.99 27.34 -39.20
N PRO A 50 8.18 27.93 -39.43
CA PRO A 50 8.89 27.80 -40.69
C PRO A 50 10.05 26.79 -40.60
N ASP A 51 10.43 26.35 -41.80
CA ASP A 51 11.19 25.16 -42.15
C ASP A 51 12.65 25.06 -41.68
N ALA A 52 13.04 23.79 -41.62
CA ALA A 52 14.36 23.16 -41.74
C ALA A 52 15.52 23.98 -42.34
N ALA A 53 16.68 23.88 -41.67
CA ALA A 53 17.99 23.96 -42.30
C ALA A 53 18.94 22.86 -41.77
N LYS A 54 19.44 22.04 -42.70
CA LYS A 54 20.47 21.01 -42.55
C LYS A 54 21.86 21.61 -42.34
N ILE A 55 22.64 21.16 -41.35
CA ILE A 55 24.13 21.15 -41.37
C ILE A 55 24.62 19.94 -40.55
N LYS A 56 25.02 18.83 -41.17
CA LYS A 56 26.40 18.40 -41.56
C LYS A 56 27.32 18.07 -40.37
N LEU A 57 27.46 16.75 -40.18
CA LEU A 57 28.46 16.06 -39.35
C LEU A 57 29.88 16.35 -39.86
N LEU A 58 30.83 16.64 -38.96
CA LEU A 58 32.26 16.50 -39.22
C LEU A 58 33.01 16.12 -37.94
N SER A 59 33.80 15.06 -38.08
CA SER A 59 34.64 14.42 -37.06
C SER A 59 35.92 15.20 -36.78
N SER A 60 36.50 15.04 -35.59
CA SER A 60 37.86 14.51 -35.36
C SER A 60 38.38 14.85 -33.96
N ALA A 61 39.00 13.85 -33.32
CA ALA A 61 39.97 14.02 -32.23
C ALA A 61 41.38 14.23 -32.83
N PRO A 62 42.41 14.64 -32.05
CA PRO A 62 43.22 13.63 -31.34
C PRO A 62 43.90 14.04 -30.00
N ALA A 63 44.01 13.02 -29.13
CA ALA A 63 45.10 12.53 -28.25
C ALA A 63 46.34 13.35 -27.77
N ARG A 64 46.61 13.14 -26.44
CA ARG A 64 47.88 12.74 -25.72
C ARG A 64 48.92 13.78 -25.24
N SER A 65 49.24 13.74 -23.93
CA SER A 65 50.51 13.27 -23.27
C SER A 65 50.52 13.77 -21.80
N ALA A 66 50.55 12.99 -20.70
CA ALA A 66 51.54 12.06 -20.09
C ALA A 66 52.85 12.72 -19.55
N VAL A 67 53.05 12.72 -18.21
CA VAL A 67 54.30 12.66 -17.37
C VAL A 67 53.83 12.57 -15.89
N THR A 68 53.99 11.52 -15.04
CA THR A 68 55.11 10.77 -14.42
C THR A 68 55.93 11.52 -13.35
N THR A 69 55.81 11.17 -12.05
CA THR A 69 56.91 10.82 -11.10
C THR A 69 56.45 10.66 -9.63
N MET A 70 57.06 9.69 -8.95
CA MET A 70 57.00 9.25 -7.53
C MET A 70 58.43 9.41 -6.91
N PRO A 71 58.80 8.98 -5.67
CA PRO A 71 58.13 8.84 -4.36
C PRO A 71 59.00 9.40 -3.18
N LYS A 72 58.53 9.35 -1.92
CA LYS A 72 59.24 8.72 -0.76
C LYS A 72 58.54 8.85 0.61
N LEU A 73 58.85 7.85 1.42
CA LEU A 73 58.41 7.41 2.75
C LEU A 73 58.85 8.33 3.91
N SER A 74 58.03 8.51 4.96
CA SER A 74 58.49 8.55 6.37
C SER A 74 57.31 8.48 7.36
N THR A 75 57.66 8.15 8.59
CA THR A 75 56.95 7.37 9.61
C THR A 75 56.09 8.14 10.64
N ARG A 76 55.20 7.38 11.31
CA ARG A 76 54.88 7.35 12.77
C ARG A 76 53.66 8.16 13.34
N VAL A 77 52.78 7.35 13.97
CA VAL A 77 52.08 7.49 15.27
C VAL A 77 50.58 7.87 15.30
N CYS A 78 49.87 7.07 16.09
CA CYS A 78 48.42 6.90 16.31
C CYS A 78 47.66 8.07 16.97
N ARG A 79 46.37 8.21 16.62
CA ARG A 79 45.21 8.32 17.53
C ARG A 79 43.91 8.00 16.76
N PRO A 80 42.89 7.35 17.37
CA PRO A 80 41.73 6.86 16.65
C PRO A 80 40.71 7.99 16.46
N ARG A 81 40.34 8.27 15.20
CA ARG A 81 39.09 8.95 14.86
C ARG A 81 38.05 7.86 14.58
N LEU A 82 36.99 7.78 15.38
CA LEU A 82 35.76 7.11 14.97
C LEU A 82 35.21 7.86 13.75
N ALA A 83 35.48 7.34 12.56
CA ALA A 83 34.83 7.77 11.35
C ALA A 83 33.43 7.14 11.31
N LEU A 84 32.40 7.99 11.12
CA LEU A 84 31.10 7.57 10.62
C LEU A 84 31.33 6.68 9.40
N ARG A 85 31.06 5.37 9.54
CA ARG A 85 30.88 4.49 8.39
C ARG A 85 29.60 4.91 7.69
N LYS A 86 29.74 5.69 6.61
CA LYS A 86 28.75 5.70 5.53
C LYS A 86 28.68 4.27 5.00
N LEU A 87 27.55 3.60 5.24
CA LEU A 87 27.22 2.34 4.59
C LEU A 87 27.13 2.59 3.08
N PRO A 88 27.93 1.92 2.23
CA PRO A 88 27.67 1.87 0.81
C PRO A 88 26.53 0.87 0.60
N VAL A 89 25.37 1.36 0.18
CA VAL A 89 24.33 0.51 -0.40
C VAL A 89 24.78 0.19 -1.83
N GLU A 90 25.66 -0.79 -1.96
CA GLU A 90 25.89 -1.49 -3.22
C GLU A 90 24.87 -2.63 -3.32
N MET A 91 23.71 -2.33 -3.90
CA MET A 91 22.81 -3.37 -4.41
C MET A 91 23.43 -3.93 -5.70
N ASN A 92 24.14 -5.04 -5.56
CA ASN A 92 24.49 -5.87 -6.71
C ASN A 92 23.22 -6.48 -7.31
N ASN A 93 22.73 -5.86 -8.37
CA ASN A 93 21.73 -6.44 -9.27
C ASN A 93 22.37 -7.59 -10.04
N THR A 94 22.21 -8.80 -9.53
CA THR A 94 22.45 -10.04 -10.29
C THR A 94 21.31 -11.00 -10.04
N THR A 95 20.25 -10.87 -10.83
CA THR A 95 19.34 -11.97 -11.14
C THR A 95 19.22 -12.08 -12.65
N GLY A 96 19.79 -13.16 -13.19
CA GLY A 96 19.78 -13.46 -14.62
C GLY A 96 18.36 -13.64 -15.15
N MET A 97 18.02 -12.85 -16.15
CA MET A 97 16.94 -13.11 -17.09
C MET A 97 17.53 -13.80 -18.32
N PRO A 98 16.89 -14.83 -18.90
CA PRO A 98 17.22 -15.25 -20.25
C PRO A 98 16.69 -14.19 -21.22
N ASN A 99 17.58 -13.75 -22.12
CA ASN A 99 17.32 -12.79 -23.19
C ASN A 99 15.94 -12.98 -23.86
N SER A 100 15.05 -12.01 -23.63
CA SER A 100 14.01 -11.64 -24.57
C SER A 100 14.00 -10.13 -24.66
N ILE A 101 14.32 -9.63 -25.86
CA ILE A 101 14.40 -8.23 -26.28
C ILE A 101 13.37 -7.36 -25.53
N GLU A 102 13.86 -6.47 -24.67
CA GLU A 102 13.06 -5.44 -24.01
C GLU A 102 12.49 -4.50 -25.08
N ASN A 103 11.24 -4.71 -25.47
CA ASN A 103 10.40 -3.58 -25.84
C ASN A 103 10.24 -2.74 -24.58
N THR A 104 10.88 -1.58 -24.52
CA THR A 104 10.57 -0.52 -23.57
C THR A 104 9.06 -0.29 -23.62
N ILE A 105 8.33 -0.88 -22.67
CA ILE A 105 6.91 -0.64 -22.51
C ILE A 105 6.82 0.86 -22.26
N ASP A 106 6.17 1.57 -23.17
CA ASP A 106 5.86 2.97 -22.99
C ASP A 106 4.86 3.09 -21.83
N ILE A 107 5.39 3.19 -20.61
CA ILE A 107 4.68 3.29 -19.34
C ILE A 107 3.81 4.55 -19.27
N SER A 108 4.03 5.50 -20.21
CA SER A 108 3.19 6.68 -20.35
C SER A 108 1.78 6.35 -20.85
N ASP A 109 1.60 5.27 -21.63
CA ASP A 109 0.29 4.82 -22.10
C ASP A 109 -0.44 4.01 -21.00
N PRO A 110 -1.54 4.54 -20.42
CA PRO A 110 -2.27 3.84 -19.37
C PRO A 110 -2.81 2.48 -19.83
N ALA A 111 -3.14 2.29 -21.12
CA ALA A 111 -3.72 1.04 -21.61
C ALA A 111 -2.75 -0.15 -21.52
N LYS A 112 -1.43 0.11 -21.61
CA LYS A 112 -0.38 -0.91 -21.50
C LYS A 112 -0.10 -1.37 -20.07
N ARG A 113 -0.64 -0.67 -19.07
CA ARG A 113 -0.49 -1.03 -17.65
C ARG A 113 -1.26 -2.30 -17.31
N PRO A 114 -0.83 -3.05 -16.27
CA PRO A 114 -1.59 -4.18 -15.72
C PRO A 114 -3.05 -3.84 -15.42
N TRP A 115 -3.94 -4.82 -15.58
CA TRP A 115 -5.39 -4.68 -15.42
C TRP A 115 -5.87 -4.13 -14.05
N TYR A 116 -5.04 -4.25 -13.00
CA TYR A 116 -5.35 -3.78 -11.65
C TYR A 116 -4.89 -2.33 -11.39
N MET A 117 -4.19 -1.71 -12.34
CA MET A 117 -3.74 -0.32 -12.28
C MET A 117 -4.74 0.60 -12.98
N LYS A 118 -4.77 1.89 -12.62
CA LYS A 118 -5.70 2.86 -13.19
C LYS A 118 -5.49 3.01 -14.69
N GLY A 119 -6.56 2.74 -15.45
CA GLY A 119 -6.57 2.77 -16.91
C GLY A 119 -5.91 1.55 -17.57
N GLY A 120 -5.38 0.61 -16.79
CA GLY A 120 -4.70 -0.58 -17.29
C GLY A 120 -5.63 -1.59 -17.95
N GLN A 121 -5.20 -2.14 -19.09
CA GLN A 121 -5.96 -3.15 -19.83
C GLN A 121 -5.17 -4.45 -20.02
N ARG A 122 -3.88 -4.48 -19.63
CA ARG A 122 -3.03 -5.65 -19.81
C ARG A 122 -3.43 -6.78 -18.85
N ARG A 123 -4.06 -7.80 -19.42
CA ARG A 123 -4.45 -9.05 -18.74
C ARG A 123 -3.27 -10.04 -18.71
N PRO A 124 -3.16 -10.90 -17.69
CA PRO A 124 -2.18 -11.99 -17.69
C PRO A 124 -2.54 -13.08 -18.71
N SER A 125 -1.51 -13.73 -19.24
CA SER A 125 -1.63 -14.99 -19.98
C SER A 125 -1.40 -16.18 -19.04
N PRO A 126 -1.81 -17.41 -19.42
CA PRO A 126 -1.46 -18.62 -18.67
C PRO A 126 0.05 -18.72 -18.41
N ALA A 127 0.41 -19.12 -17.20
CA ALA A 127 1.80 -19.18 -16.76
C ALA A 127 2.60 -20.22 -17.56
N LEU A 128 3.86 -19.89 -17.86
CA LEU A 128 4.75 -20.81 -18.55
C LEU A 128 5.20 -21.95 -17.63
N LYS A 129 5.29 -23.16 -18.20
CA LYS A 129 5.93 -24.32 -17.55
C LYS A 129 7.39 -24.42 -17.95
N SER A 130 8.25 -24.74 -16.99
CA SER A 130 9.63 -25.14 -17.23
C SER A 130 9.65 -26.43 -18.05
N ARG A 131 10.34 -26.42 -19.20
CA ARG A 131 10.52 -27.62 -20.03
C ARG A 131 11.26 -28.75 -19.29
N ARG A 132 12.10 -28.42 -18.29
CA ARG A 132 12.90 -29.41 -17.55
C ARG A 132 12.12 -30.07 -16.41
N THR A 133 11.34 -29.29 -15.66
CA THR A 133 10.70 -29.77 -14.43
C THR A 133 9.19 -29.93 -14.56
N GLY A 134 8.59 -29.44 -15.65
CA GLY A 134 7.14 -29.35 -15.82
C GLY A 134 6.45 -28.33 -14.88
N ARG A 135 7.21 -27.71 -13.96
CA ARG A 135 6.67 -26.77 -12.96
C ARG A 135 6.45 -25.39 -13.58
N ARG A 136 5.40 -24.70 -13.14
CA ARG A 136 5.15 -23.30 -13.48
C ARG A 136 6.35 -22.44 -13.06
N GLN A 137 6.67 -21.41 -13.84
CA GLN A 137 7.81 -20.53 -13.57
C GLN A 137 7.47 -19.36 -12.64
N ALA A 138 6.18 -19.05 -12.47
CA ALA A 138 5.73 -17.94 -11.63
C ALA A 138 6.08 -18.18 -10.14
N ARG A 139 6.65 -17.17 -9.48
CA ARG A 139 6.93 -17.17 -8.03
C ARG A 139 5.77 -16.53 -7.28
N LEU A 140 5.00 -17.36 -6.58
CA LEU A 140 3.71 -17.02 -6.01
C LEU A 140 3.65 -17.18 -4.50
N TRP A 141 4.50 -18.04 -3.93
CA TRP A 141 4.49 -18.41 -2.52
C TRP A 141 5.72 -17.89 -1.76
N PRO A 142 5.64 -17.70 -0.43
CA PRO A 142 6.75 -17.18 0.38
C PRO A 142 8.07 -17.96 0.26
N ASP A 143 7.98 -19.28 0.08
CA ASP A 143 9.13 -20.16 -0.14
C ASP A 143 9.75 -20.04 -1.55
N GLU A 144 9.02 -19.49 -2.51
CA GLU A 144 9.48 -19.26 -3.88
C GLU A 144 10.09 -17.87 -4.07
N ASP A 145 9.60 -16.87 -3.33
CA ASP A 145 10.18 -15.53 -3.25
C ASP A 145 10.01 -14.94 -1.84
N PRO A 146 11.03 -15.06 -0.97
CA PRO A 146 10.95 -14.60 0.41
C PRO A 146 11.17 -13.08 0.57
N ILE A 147 11.62 -12.39 -0.48
CA ILE A 147 11.94 -10.96 -0.44
C ILE A 147 10.75 -10.12 -0.93
N ASP A 148 10.07 -10.57 -1.99
CA ASP A 148 8.88 -9.91 -2.52
C ASP A 148 7.63 -10.25 -1.68
N ASP A 149 6.59 -9.43 -1.73
CA ASP A 149 5.29 -9.72 -1.09
C ASP A 149 4.31 -10.42 -2.05
N ARG A 150 4.73 -10.62 -3.30
CA ARG A 150 4.11 -11.45 -4.35
C ARG A 150 2.75 -10.96 -4.81
N VAL A 151 2.25 -9.82 -4.34
CA VAL A 151 0.89 -9.33 -4.66
C VAL A 151 0.71 -9.16 -6.16
N THR A 152 1.66 -8.51 -6.84
CA THR A 152 1.59 -8.25 -8.28
C THR A 152 1.78 -9.53 -9.10
N ASN A 153 2.66 -10.43 -8.68
CA ASN A 153 2.84 -11.75 -9.30
C ASN A 153 1.55 -12.57 -9.21
N GLN A 154 0.89 -12.59 -8.05
CA GLN A 154 -0.39 -13.27 -7.84
C GLN A 154 -1.53 -12.64 -8.66
N LEU A 155 -1.57 -11.30 -8.80
CA LEU A 155 -2.53 -10.59 -9.66
C LEU A 155 -2.34 -10.87 -11.15
N MET A 156 -1.11 -11.19 -11.56
CA MET A 156 -0.75 -11.54 -12.93
C MET A 156 -0.61 -13.05 -13.16
N PHE A 157 -1.11 -13.87 -12.25
CA PHE A 157 -1.07 -15.32 -12.38
C PHE A 157 -2.39 -15.88 -12.92
N VAL A 158 -2.25 -16.70 -13.95
CA VAL A 158 -3.29 -17.63 -14.45
C VAL A 158 -2.62 -19.00 -14.56
N PRO A 159 -3.21 -20.08 -13.98
CA PRO A 159 -2.62 -21.40 -14.07
C PRO A 159 -2.41 -21.83 -15.53
N PRO A 160 -1.33 -22.59 -15.83
CA PRO A 160 -0.97 -22.93 -17.22
C PRO A 160 -2.10 -23.58 -18.04
N ASP A 161 -2.90 -24.45 -17.40
CA ASP A 161 -3.95 -25.23 -18.05
C ASP A 161 -5.36 -24.64 -17.78
N TYR A 162 -5.42 -23.41 -17.28
CA TYR A 162 -6.68 -22.75 -16.95
C TYR A 162 -7.40 -22.26 -18.21
N ASN A 163 -8.52 -22.91 -18.54
CA ASN A 163 -9.46 -22.49 -19.56
C ASN A 163 -10.86 -22.24 -18.98
N ARG A 164 -11.21 -20.98 -18.72
CA ARG A 164 -12.49 -20.56 -18.15
C ARG A 164 -13.74 -21.07 -18.90
N SER A 165 -13.60 -21.42 -20.18
CA SER A 165 -14.70 -21.88 -21.03
C SER A 165 -14.84 -23.40 -21.05
N SER A 166 -13.90 -24.13 -20.41
CA SER A 166 -14.01 -25.57 -20.26
C SER A 166 -15.05 -25.92 -19.21
N LEU A 167 -15.97 -26.83 -19.57
CA LEU A 167 -16.97 -27.40 -18.66
C LEU A 167 -16.32 -28.24 -17.54
N ASP A 168 -15.05 -28.61 -17.71
CA ASP A 168 -14.31 -29.44 -16.74
C ASP A 168 -13.72 -28.64 -15.58
N ILE A 169 -13.68 -27.30 -15.67
CA ILE A 169 -13.15 -26.49 -14.57
C ILE A 169 -14.16 -26.40 -13.44
N ARG A 170 -13.90 -27.21 -12.42
CA ARG A 170 -14.65 -27.20 -11.16
C ARG A 170 -14.48 -25.86 -10.44
N PHE A 171 -15.61 -25.31 -9.98
CA PHE A 171 -15.62 -24.17 -9.06
C PHE A 171 -14.97 -24.53 -7.72
N LYS A 172 -14.03 -23.70 -7.28
CA LYS A 172 -13.46 -23.78 -5.93
C LYS A 172 -14.39 -23.09 -4.93
N LYS A 173 -14.79 -23.81 -3.89
CA LYS A 173 -15.70 -23.33 -2.85
C LYS A 173 -14.91 -22.75 -1.68
N ILE A 174 -15.23 -21.53 -1.28
CA ILE A 174 -14.62 -20.84 -0.15
C ILE A 174 -15.66 -20.63 0.94
N TYR A 175 -15.42 -21.15 2.12
CA TYR A 175 -16.29 -21.01 3.28
C TYR A 175 -15.68 -20.04 4.30
N ILE A 176 -16.52 -19.17 4.87
CA ILE A 176 -16.12 -18.14 5.83
C ILE A 176 -17.07 -18.21 7.03
N PRO A 177 -16.70 -18.85 8.16
CA PRO A 177 -17.64 -19.17 9.24
C PRO A 177 -18.41 -17.96 9.80
N HIS A 178 -17.79 -16.78 9.88
CA HIS A 178 -18.39 -15.55 10.40
C HIS A 178 -18.71 -14.52 9.31
N GLY A 179 -18.56 -14.91 8.05
CA GLY A 179 -18.66 -14.01 6.91
C GLY A 179 -17.59 -12.91 6.88
N MET A 180 -17.60 -12.17 5.77
CA MET A 180 -16.91 -10.89 5.58
C MET A 180 -17.88 -9.99 4.82
N ASN A 181 -17.91 -8.69 5.11
CA ASN A 181 -18.92 -7.77 4.58
C ASN A 181 -18.90 -7.71 3.04
N GLU A 182 -17.71 -7.81 2.46
CA GLU A 182 -17.43 -7.81 1.04
C GLU A 182 -17.67 -9.17 0.35
N ALA A 183 -17.70 -10.28 1.11
CA ALA A 183 -17.76 -11.64 0.58
C ALA A 183 -19.20 -12.21 0.61
N LYS A 184 -20.02 -11.74 -0.32
CA LYS A 184 -21.38 -12.27 -0.51
C LYS A 184 -21.33 -13.70 -1.10
N SER A 185 -22.30 -14.53 -0.73
CA SER A 185 -22.43 -15.89 -1.26
C SER A 185 -22.60 -15.89 -2.78
N GLY A 186 -22.08 -16.93 -3.44
CA GLY A 186 -22.10 -17.09 -4.88
C GLY A 186 -20.78 -16.67 -5.56
N PRO A 187 -20.75 -16.68 -6.90
CA PRO A 187 -19.53 -16.40 -7.67
C PRO A 187 -19.40 -14.92 -8.09
N ASP A 188 -20.45 -14.11 -7.91
CA ASP A 188 -20.55 -12.75 -8.42
C ASP A 188 -19.38 -11.85 -8.05
N LEU A 189 -18.83 -12.02 -6.84
CA LEU A 189 -17.65 -11.31 -6.37
C LEU A 189 -16.48 -11.38 -7.37
N PHE A 190 -16.20 -12.58 -7.91
CA PHE A 190 -15.07 -12.80 -8.81
C PHE A 190 -15.34 -12.25 -10.22
N PHE A 191 -16.60 -12.29 -10.67
CA PHE A 191 -17.01 -11.72 -11.95
C PHE A 191 -17.02 -10.19 -11.92
N GLN A 192 -17.60 -9.59 -10.86
CA GLN A 192 -17.69 -8.14 -10.70
C GLN A 192 -16.32 -7.49 -10.52
N GLN A 193 -15.39 -8.16 -9.85
CA GLN A 193 -13.99 -7.70 -9.77
C GLN A 193 -13.19 -7.95 -11.05
N GLY A 194 -13.77 -8.66 -12.03
CA GLY A 194 -13.11 -8.96 -13.30
C GLY A 194 -11.87 -9.82 -13.15
N CYS A 195 -11.84 -10.74 -12.17
CA CYS A 195 -10.66 -11.56 -11.88
C CYS A 195 -10.19 -12.37 -13.12
N PRO A 196 -8.87 -12.45 -13.39
CA PRO A 196 -8.35 -13.33 -14.45
C PRO A 196 -8.69 -14.81 -14.24
N VAL A 197 -8.66 -15.26 -12.98
CA VAL A 197 -9.15 -16.55 -12.53
C VAL A 197 -10.39 -16.31 -11.67
N ASN A 198 -11.53 -16.84 -12.11
CA ASN A 198 -12.84 -16.47 -11.56
C ASN A 198 -13.79 -17.65 -11.32
N THR A 199 -13.34 -18.90 -11.52
CA THR A 199 -14.11 -20.11 -11.18
C THR A 199 -13.99 -20.45 -9.70
N CYS A 200 -14.38 -19.49 -8.86
CA CYS A 200 -14.51 -19.65 -7.41
C CYS A 200 -15.87 -19.13 -6.95
N MET A 201 -16.32 -19.58 -5.78
CA MET A 201 -17.55 -19.09 -5.18
C MET A 201 -17.46 -19.08 -3.66
N ILE A 202 -18.10 -18.09 -3.04
CA ILE A 202 -18.30 -18.06 -1.60
C ILE A 202 -19.52 -18.91 -1.26
N THR A 203 -19.38 -19.86 -0.33
CA THR A 203 -20.47 -20.72 0.16
C THR A 203 -20.69 -20.52 1.65
N ARG A 204 -21.93 -20.72 2.10
CA ARG A 204 -22.33 -20.74 3.52
C ARG A 204 -22.94 -22.08 3.92
N ASP A 205 -22.87 -23.07 3.04
CA ASP A 205 -23.63 -24.33 3.18
C ASP A 205 -22.88 -25.30 4.09
N ASN A 206 -22.13 -26.23 3.51
CA ASN A 206 -21.41 -27.26 4.23
C ASN A 206 -19.90 -26.97 4.22
N PRO A 207 -19.27 -26.71 5.39
CA PRO A 207 -17.83 -26.49 5.45
C PRO A 207 -17.02 -27.70 4.96
N ASN A 208 -17.54 -28.93 5.03
CA ASN A 208 -16.79 -30.12 4.58
C ASN A 208 -16.56 -30.15 3.06
N ASP A 209 -17.41 -29.47 2.29
CA ASP A 209 -17.36 -29.43 0.82
C ASP A 209 -16.51 -28.26 0.31
N ALA A 210 -16.01 -27.41 1.21
CA ALA A 210 -15.19 -26.26 0.86
C ALA A 210 -13.76 -26.68 0.49
N ASP A 211 -13.21 -26.10 -0.57
CA ASP A 211 -11.80 -26.23 -0.93
C ASP A 211 -10.91 -25.37 0.00
N LEU A 212 -11.47 -24.24 0.47
CA LEU A 212 -10.82 -23.32 1.40
C LEU A 212 -11.78 -22.91 2.51
N ILE A 213 -11.26 -22.88 3.73
CA ILE A 213 -11.92 -22.24 4.88
C ILE A 213 -11.08 -21.08 5.36
N LEU A 214 -11.66 -19.88 5.36
CA LEU A 214 -11.03 -18.66 5.82
C LEU A 214 -11.54 -18.28 7.21
N PHE A 215 -10.66 -18.31 8.19
CA PHE A 215 -10.92 -17.89 9.57
C PHE A 215 -10.50 -16.44 9.76
N LYS A 216 -11.47 -15.54 9.87
CA LYS A 216 -11.24 -14.13 10.17
C LYS A 216 -11.14 -13.95 11.69
N ASP A 217 -10.06 -13.30 12.15
CA ASP A 217 -9.77 -12.89 13.53
C ASP A 217 -9.55 -14.01 14.57
N TYR A 218 -10.20 -15.16 14.43
CA TYR A 218 -10.00 -16.34 15.27
C TYR A 218 -10.43 -17.63 14.56
N VAL A 219 -9.83 -18.76 14.96
CA VAL A 219 -10.24 -20.08 14.48
C VAL A 219 -11.45 -20.56 15.24
N THR A 220 -12.44 -21.06 14.52
CA THR A 220 -13.59 -21.77 15.09
C THR A 220 -13.53 -23.25 14.82
N HIS A 221 -14.09 -24.03 15.76
CA HIS A 221 -14.23 -25.47 15.59
C HIS A 221 -15.33 -25.74 14.55
N ILE A 222 -14.93 -26.28 13.41
CA ILE A 222 -15.79 -26.49 12.24
C ILE A 222 -15.94 -27.97 11.87
N GLY A 223 -15.88 -28.86 12.86
CA GLY A 223 -16.02 -30.30 12.65
C GLY A 223 -14.77 -30.94 12.04
N ARG A 224 -14.97 -31.94 11.16
CA ARG A 224 -13.87 -32.73 10.59
C ARG A 224 -13.24 -32.00 9.40
N ARG A 225 -11.91 -31.96 9.37
CA ARG A 225 -11.15 -31.41 8.24
C ARG A 225 -11.02 -32.44 7.13
N SER A 226 -11.46 -32.09 5.92
CA SER A 226 -11.22 -32.88 4.71
C SER A 226 -9.73 -32.84 4.30
N PRO A 227 -9.11 -33.94 3.83
CA PRO A 227 -7.66 -33.98 3.54
C PRO A 227 -7.17 -32.93 2.54
N ASN A 228 -7.99 -32.59 1.55
CA ASN A 228 -7.66 -31.64 0.48
C ASN A 228 -8.09 -30.20 0.78
N GLN A 229 -8.67 -29.95 1.95
CA GLN A 229 -9.16 -28.64 2.35
C GLN A 229 -8.04 -27.79 2.93
N VAL A 230 -7.94 -26.56 2.44
CA VAL A 230 -7.03 -25.54 2.91
C VAL A 230 -7.69 -24.75 4.04
N TRP A 231 -6.99 -24.59 5.17
CA TRP A 231 -7.40 -23.67 6.23
C TRP A 231 -6.51 -22.43 6.19
N MET A 232 -7.12 -21.26 6.10
CA MET A 232 -6.42 -19.98 6.01
C MET A 232 -6.81 -19.06 7.16
N LEU A 233 -5.81 -18.50 7.83
CA LEU A 233 -6.02 -17.43 8.81
C LEU A 233 -6.04 -16.07 8.12
N TYR A 234 -6.96 -15.21 8.52
CA TYR A 234 -7.00 -13.81 8.10
C TYR A 234 -6.94 -12.89 9.31
N PHE A 235 -5.86 -12.12 9.45
CA PHE A 235 -5.66 -11.14 10.51
C PHE A 235 -5.23 -9.79 9.94
N LEU A 236 -6.00 -8.75 10.26
CA LEU A 236 -5.65 -7.37 9.91
C LEU A 236 -5.05 -6.60 11.10
N GLU A 237 -5.44 -6.96 12.33
CA GLU A 237 -4.84 -6.43 13.56
C GLU A 237 -3.50 -7.08 13.88
N CYS A 238 -2.67 -6.41 14.68
CA CYS A 238 -1.34 -6.89 15.04
C CYS A 238 -1.37 -8.10 16.01
N PRO A 239 -0.25 -8.83 16.18
CA PRO A 239 -0.13 -9.97 17.10
C PRO A 239 -0.61 -9.70 18.52
N TYR A 240 -0.38 -8.49 19.03
CA TYR A 240 -0.82 -8.10 20.37
C TYR A 240 -2.34 -7.94 20.52
N HIS A 241 -3.05 -7.72 19.41
CA HIS A 241 -4.49 -7.50 19.37
C HIS A 241 -5.25 -8.68 18.73
N THR A 242 -4.60 -9.84 18.58
CA THR A 242 -5.20 -11.07 18.03
C THR A 242 -5.10 -12.24 19.00
N GLN A 243 -6.11 -13.13 18.99
CA GLN A 243 -6.14 -14.30 19.86
C GLN A 243 -5.13 -15.38 19.43
N SER A 244 -4.57 -16.11 20.40
CA SER A 244 -3.71 -17.26 20.09
C SER A 244 -4.52 -18.34 19.39
N VAL A 245 -3.95 -18.93 18.36
CA VAL A 245 -4.57 -20.01 17.60
C VAL A 245 -4.33 -21.31 18.36
N LYS A 246 -5.41 -21.99 18.76
CA LYS A 246 -5.34 -23.24 19.53
C LYS A 246 -5.89 -24.40 18.71
N ASN A 247 -5.19 -25.54 18.74
CA ASN A 247 -5.66 -26.81 18.20
C ASN A 247 -6.17 -26.74 16.74
N ALA A 248 -5.47 -26.01 15.88
CA ALA A 248 -5.85 -25.82 14.49
C ALA A 248 -4.65 -26.03 13.56
N ILE A 249 -4.88 -26.75 12.46
CA ILE A 249 -3.87 -26.89 11.40
C ILE A 249 -4.12 -25.77 10.40
N VAL A 250 -3.18 -24.83 10.34
CA VAL A 250 -3.24 -23.70 9.41
C VAL A 250 -2.35 -24.01 8.21
N ASN A 251 -2.91 -23.90 7.01
CA ASN A 251 -2.18 -24.08 5.76
C ASN A 251 -1.66 -22.75 5.24
N TRP A 252 -2.54 -21.75 5.18
CA TRP A 252 -2.25 -20.44 4.59
C TRP A 252 -2.46 -19.31 5.61
N THR A 253 -1.75 -18.21 5.41
CA THR A 253 -1.95 -16.96 6.15
C THR A 253 -2.26 -15.81 5.21
N ALA A 254 -3.19 -14.97 5.63
CA ALA A 254 -3.57 -13.73 4.96
C ALA A 254 -3.53 -12.58 5.97
N THR A 255 -2.37 -11.93 6.06
CA THR A 255 -2.13 -10.84 7.01
C THR A 255 -1.40 -9.70 6.33
N TYR A 256 -1.19 -8.58 7.02
CA TYR A 256 -0.38 -7.47 6.52
C TYR A 256 1.10 -7.84 6.31
N ARG A 257 1.60 -8.94 6.91
CA ARG A 257 3.00 -9.32 6.80
C ARG A 257 3.37 -9.74 5.39
N ARG A 258 4.55 -9.30 4.93
CA ARG A 258 5.03 -9.57 3.56
C ARG A 258 5.37 -11.05 3.34
N ASP A 259 5.55 -11.83 4.39
CA ASP A 259 5.78 -13.28 4.33
C ASP A 259 4.50 -14.12 4.46
N SER A 260 3.32 -13.50 4.48
CA SER A 260 2.04 -14.24 4.38
C SER A 260 1.84 -14.87 3.00
N ASP A 261 1.12 -15.99 2.97
CA ASP A 261 0.75 -16.68 1.73
C ASP A 261 -0.01 -15.78 0.77
N ILE A 262 -1.02 -15.09 1.29
CA ILE A 262 -1.77 -14.05 0.58
C ILE A 262 -1.65 -12.75 1.37
N VAL A 263 -0.65 -11.93 1.06
CA VAL A 263 -0.44 -10.66 1.78
C VAL A 263 -1.67 -9.77 1.65
N ALA A 264 -2.24 -9.33 2.76
CA ALA A 264 -3.42 -8.46 2.86
C ALA A 264 -3.00 -7.14 3.54
N PRO A 265 -2.29 -6.26 2.81
CA PRO A 265 -1.86 -4.99 3.37
C PRO A 265 -3.04 -4.00 3.44
N TYR A 266 -2.93 -2.99 4.29
CA TYR A 266 -3.92 -1.90 4.33
C TYR A 266 -3.95 -1.14 3.02
N GLU A 267 -2.78 -0.82 2.47
CA GLU A 267 -2.61 -0.23 1.14
C GLU A 267 -1.34 -0.75 0.49
N ARG A 268 -1.22 -0.62 -0.84
CA ARG A 268 -0.03 -1.03 -1.58
C ARG A 268 0.35 -0.02 -2.64
N TRP A 269 1.49 0.65 -2.46
CA TRP A 269 2.06 1.53 -3.47
C TRP A 269 2.67 0.73 -4.63
N GLN A 270 2.42 1.19 -5.87
CA GLN A 270 3.02 0.65 -7.08
C GLN A 270 3.50 1.79 -7.97
N TYR A 271 4.79 1.81 -8.27
CA TYR A 271 5.35 2.71 -9.28
C TYR A 271 4.85 2.37 -10.68
N TYR A 272 4.64 3.40 -11.50
CA TYR A 272 4.41 3.21 -12.94
C TYR A 272 5.69 2.70 -13.61
N ASP A 273 6.83 3.34 -13.31
CA ASP A 273 8.17 2.89 -13.67
C ASP A 273 9.04 2.86 -12.42
N SER A 274 9.55 1.69 -12.05
CA SER A 274 10.44 1.53 -10.88
C SER A 274 11.73 2.35 -10.95
N ARG A 275 12.14 2.81 -12.15
CA ARG A 275 13.32 3.66 -12.35
C ARG A 275 13.03 5.13 -12.10
N VAL A 276 11.75 5.52 -12.11
CA VAL A 276 11.31 6.91 -11.90
C VAL A 276 10.57 6.99 -10.58
N THR A 277 11.31 7.24 -9.50
CA THR A 277 10.75 7.30 -8.15
C THR A 277 10.47 8.72 -7.68
N GLN A 278 10.95 9.72 -8.41
CA GLN A 278 10.77 11.15 -8.12
C GLN A 278 10.62 11.95 -9.42
N ILE A 279 9.72 12.93 -9.41
CA ILE A 279 9.54 13.94 -10.47
C ILE A 279 9.43 15.33 -9.84
N GLN A 280 9.75 16.35 -10.63
CA GLN A 280 9.58 17.74 -10.19
C GLN A 280 8.10 18.05 -10.00
N GLN A 281 7.79 18.73 -8.90
CA GLN A 281 6.45 19.16 -8.56
C GLN A 281 6.29 20.64 -8.90
N SER A 282 5.16 21.01 -9.47
CA SER A 282 4.78 22.42 -9.69
C SER A 282 4.03 23.03 -8.51
N PHE A 283 3.57 22.19 -7.58
CA PHE A 283 2.80 22.60 -6.41
C PHE A 283 3.73 22.75 -5.19
N ASN A 284 3.61 23.87 -4.47
CA ASN A 284 4.27 24.07 -3.18
C ASN A 284 3.39 23.52 -2.06
N TYR A 285 3.72 22.33 -1.56
CA TYR A 285 3.04 21.66 -0.45
C TYR A 285 3.24 22.32 0.92
N ALA A 286 4.17 23.27 1.06
CA ALA A 286 4.37 24.04 2.29
C ALA A 286 3.55 25.34 2.32
N ALA A 287 3.08 25.82 1.17
CA ALA A 287 2.46 27.13 1.04
C ALA A 287 1.24 27.27 1.97
N ASN A 288 1.16 28.40 2.65
CA ASN A 288 0.06 28.81 3.56
C ASN A 288 -0.15 27.92 4.81
N LYS A 289 0.61 26.84 5.00
CA LYS A 289 0.53 26.01 6.20
C LYS A 289 1.20 26.71 7.38
N THR A 290 0.42 27.01 8.41
CA THR A 290 0.89 27.74 9.60
C THR A 290 1.15 26.82 10.79
N LYS A 291 0.42 25.70 10.90
CA LYS A 291 0.52 24.74 11.99
C LYS A 291 1.57 23.67 11.69
N LYS A 292 2.20 23.16 12.74
CA LYS A 292 3.33 22.23 12.59
C LYS A 292 2.87 20.78 12.51
N VAL A 293 2.52 20.16 13.63
CA VAL A 293 2.24 18.72 13.70
C VAL A 293 0.80 18.47 14.15
N ALA A 294 0.04 17.68 13.39
CA ALA A 294 -1.24 17.14 13.81
C ALA A 294 -1.11 15.65 14.17
N TRP A 295 -1.94 15.19 15.11
CA TRP A 295 -2.09 13.77 15.40
C TRP A 295 -3.53 13.38 15.69
N PHE A 296 -4.07 12.42 14.92
CA PHE A 296 -5.42 11.89 15.15
C PHE A 296 -5.33 10.56 15.90
N VAL A 297 -5.76 10.53 17.17
CA VAL A 297 -5.57 9.37 18.04
C VAL A 297 -6.69 9.20 19.06
N SER A 298 -7.14 7.95 19.21
CA SER A 298 -8.19 7.57 20.15
C SER A 298 -7.83 6.42 21.09
N ASN A 299 -6.78 5.65 20.79
CA ASN A 299 -6.25 4.65 21.73
C ASN A 299 -5.09 5.23 22.52
N CYS A 300 -5.35 5.59 23.78
CA CYS A 300 -4.42 6.30 24.65
C CYS A 300 -3.50 5.39 25.47
N HIS A 301 -3.78 4.09 25.47
CA HIS A 301 -2.99 3.07 26.18
C HIS A 301 -2.55 1.97 25.20
N PRO A 302 -1.79 2.33 24.15
CA PRO A 302 -1.27 1.38 23.16
C PRO A 302 -0.18 0.49 23.78
N ARG A 303 0.14 -0.63 23.13
CA ARG A 303 1.28 -1.48 23.50
C ARG A 303 2.58 -1.00 22.82
N ASN A 304 2.83 0.29 22.89
CA ASN A 304 4.09 0.93 22.51
C ASN A 304 4.21 2.31 23.17
N GLN A 305 5.35 2.99 22.96
CA GLN A 305 5.67 4.27 23.60
C GLN A 305 5.18 5.51 22.83
N ARG A 306 4.26 5.35 21.86
CA ARG A 306 3.87 6.47 20.98
C ARG A 306 3.29 7.67 21.72
N MET A 307 2.57 7.43 22.83
CA MET A 307 2.00 8.51 23.64
C MET A 307 3.09 9.30 24.37
N HIS A 308 4.07 8.59 24.94
CA HIS A 308 5.22 9.21 25.59
C HIS A 308 6.02 10.02 24.56
N TYR A 309 6.33 9.41 23.42
CA TYR A 309 7.09 10.07 22.35
C TYR A 309 6.42 11.34 21.84
N ALA A 310 5.11 11.32 21.57
CA ALA A 310 4.37 12.49 21.12
C ALA A 310 4.35 13.61 22.18
N LYS A 311 4.23 13.28 23.47
CA LYS A 311 4.30 14.25 24.57
C LYS A 311 5.68 14.87 24.72
N GLU A 312 6.74 14.08 24.58
CA GLU A 312 8.12 14.59 24.58
C GLU A 312 8.39 15.49 23.36
N LEU A 313 7.91 15.10 22.18
CA LEU A 313 8.01 15.92 20.97
C LEU A 313 7.29 17.27 21.13
N ALA A 314 6.11 17.27 21.76
CA ALA A 314 5.31 18.47 21.99
C ALA A 314 6.00 19.53 22.87
N LYS A 315 7.05 19.16 23.62
CA LYS A 315 7.88 20.13 24.37
C LYS A 315 8.80 20.96 23.48
N HIS A 316 8.99 20.55 22.22
CA HIS A 316 10.01 21.11 21.32
C HIS A 316 9.42 21.66 20.00
N ILE A 317 8.21 21.25 19.64
CA ILE A 317 7.46 21.75 18.48
C ILE A 317 5.95 21.65 18.76
N GLN A 318 5.14 22.49 18.11
CA GLN A 318 3.68 22.41 18.24
C GLN A 318 3.17 21.04 17.77
N VAL A 319 2.48 20.32 18.66
CA VAL A 319 1.78 19.07 18.36
C VAL A 319 0.32 19.19 18.81
N ASP A 320 -0.57 19.28 17.84
CA ASP A 320 -2.01 19.38 18.05
C ASP A 320 -2.62 17.97 18.02
N ILE A 321 -3.10 17.51 19.18
CA ILE A 321 -3.62 16.15 19.38
C ILE A 321 -5.15 16.16 19.32
N TYR A 322 -5.70 15.51 18.31
CA TYR A 322 -7.14 15.34 18.09
C TYR A 322 -7.61 13.95 18.49
N GLY A 323 -8.80 13.88 19.09
CA GLY A 323 -9.49 12.62 19.38
C GLY A 323 -9.71 12.42 20.88
N ALA A 324 -9.68 11.16 21.33
CA ALA A 324 -9.93 10.83 22.74
C ALA A 324 -8.71 11.09 23.63
N CYS A 325 -7.51 11.17 23.06
CA CYS A 325 -6.25 11.32 23.80
C CYS A 325 -5.71 12.75 23.85
N GLY A 326 -6.47 13.71 23.32
CA GLY A 326 -6.10 15.12 23.27
C GLY A 326 -7.28 16.04 23.55
N THR A 327 -7.02 17.34 23.53
CA THR A 327 -8.02 18.39 23.81
C THR A 327 -8.81 18.80 22.57
N LEU A 328 -8.28 18.52 21.38
CA LEU A 328 -8.92 18.87 20.10
C LEU A 328 -9.81 17.72 19.61
N ARG A 329 -10.79 18.04 18.77
CA ARG A 329 -11.79 17.09 18.29
C ARG A 329 -11.75 16.96 16.78
N CYS A 330 -11.70 15.71 16.34
CA CYS A 330 -11.99 15.30 14.98
C CYS A 330 -12.89 14.08 15.06
N SER A 331 -14.20 14.28 14.91
CA SER A 331 -15.15 13.17 14.94
C SER A 331 -15.03 12.35 13.65
N ARG A 332 -15.24 11.03 13.75
CA ARG A 332 -15.33 10.17 12.56
C ARG A 332 -16.44 10.59 11.60
N SER A 333 -17.53 11.17 12.12
CA SER A 333 -18.62 11.74 11.28
C SER A 333 -18.20 12.99 10.49
N GLN A 334 -17.09 13.62 10.87
CA GLN A 334 -16.54 14.83 10.26
C GLN A 334 -15.15 14.58 9.67
N ALA A 335 -14.80 13.32 9.38
CA ALA A 335 -13.46 12.93 8.96
C ALA A 335 -12.96 13.76 7.76
N GLN A 336 -13.81 14.01 6.76
CA GLN A 336 -13.45 14.80 5.59
C GLN A 336 -13.01 16.22 5.97
N ALA A 337 -13.76 16.92 6.81
CA ALA A 337 -13.40 18.28 7.24
C ALA A 337 -12.08 18.30 8.02
N CYS A 338 -11.78 17.26 8.79
CA CYS A 338 -10.49 17.15 9.46
C CYS A 338 -9.33 16.92 8.49
N PHE A 339 -9.57 16.12 7.45
CA PHE A 339 -8.58 15.88 6.42
C PHE A 339 -8.34 17.13 5.55
N ASP A 340 -9.39 17.87 5.21
CA ASP A 340 -9.28 19.16 4.52
C ASP A 340 -8.47 20.16 5.37
N MET A 341 -8.71 20.17 6.69
CA MET A 341 -7.92 20.95 7.64
C MET A 341 -6.46 20.48 7.72
N LEU A 342 -6.20 19.16 7.69
CA LEU A 342 -4.85 18.60 7.67
C LEU A 342 -4.11 19.06 6.39
N ASP A 343 -4.79 19.03 5.25
CA ASP A 343 -4.28 19.48 3.95
C ASP A 343 -4.01 20.98 3.89
N ALA A 344 -4.83 21.81 4.55
CA ALA A 344 -4.70 23.26 4.51
C ALA A 344 -3.71 23.81 5.56
N ASP A 345 -3.77 23.31 6.79
CA ASP A 345 -3.15 24.00 7.93
C ASP A 345 -1.79 23.45 8.34
N TYR A 346 -1.56 22.13 8.18
CA TYR A 346 -0.45 21.41 8.85
C TYR A 346 0.65 20.96 7.91
N LYS A 347 1.92 21.13 8.31
CA LYS A 347 3.07 20.56 7.59
C LYS A 347 3.31 19.08 7.88
N PHE A 348 3.06 18.62 9.10
CA PHE A 348 3.41 17.26 9.52
C PHE A 348 2.23 16.53 10.16
N TYR A 349 2.21 15.21 10.01
CA TYR A 349 1.22 14.34 10.61
C TYR A 349 1.87 13.16 11.33
N LEU A 350 1.52 12.90 12.59
CA LEU A 350 1.99 11.71 13.30
C LEU A 350 1.17 10.49 12.87
N ALA A 351 1.77 9.65 12.02
CA ALA A 351 1.25 8.37 11.58
C ALA A 351 1.75 7.23 12.50
N PHE A 352 1.51 7.36 13.81
CA PHE A 352 2.01 6.42 14.81
C PHE A 352 1.09 5.21 15.00
N GLU A 353 1.63 4.02 14.76
CA GLU A 353 0.94 2.76 14.98
C GLU A 353 0.73 2.46 16.47
N ASN A 354 -0.22 1.57 16.77
CA ASN A 354 -0.57 1.22 18.15
C ASN A 354 0.38 0.16 18.76
N SER A 355 1.27 -0.42 17.96
CA SER A 355 2.18 -1.50 18.31
C SER A 355 3.39 -1.45 17.39
N ASN A 356 4.55 -1.85 17.90
CA ASN A 356 5.75 -1.93 17.08
C ASN A 356 5.91 -3.37 16.60
N CYS A 357 5.37 -3.67 15.43
CA CYS A 357 5.37 -5.03 14.86
C CYS A 357 5.88 -5.01 13.42
N ARG A 358 6.66 -6.02 13.06
CA ARG A 358 7.20 -6.21 11.71
C ARG A 358 6.10 -6.10 10.67
N ASP A 359 6.34 -5.31 9.63
CA ASP A 359 5.45 -5.02 8.50
C ASP A 359 4.07 -4.41 8.89
N TYR A 360 3.80 -4.08 10.16
CA TYR A 360 2.52 -3.51 10.60
C TYR A 360 2.44 -2.01 10.29
N ILE A 361 1.92 -1.69 9.10
CA ILE A 361 1.75 -0.34 8.59
C ILE A 361 0.31 -0.19 8.09
N THR A 362 -0.42 0.80 8.59
CA THR A 362 -1.88 0.86 8.49
C THR A 362 -2.39 2.11 7.77
N GLU A 363 -3.71 2.34 7.83
CA GLU A 363 -4.37 3.53 7.30
C GLU A 363 -3.78 4.84 7.84
N LYS A 364 -3.19 4.83 9.05
CA LYS A 364 -2.55 6.01 9.64
C LYS A 364 -1.44 6.54 8.75
N PHE A 365 -0.66 5.64 8.18
CA PHE A 365 0.42 6.02 7.27
C PHE A 365 -0.11 6.25 5.85
N PHE A 366 -0.82 5.27 5.30
CA PHE A 366 -1.16 5.28 3.88
C PHE A 366 -2.30 6.24 3.56
N VAL A 367 -3.41 6.17 4.30
CA VAL A 367 -4.62 6.96 4.04
C VAL A 367 -4.49 8.35 4.66
N ASN A 368 -4.28 8.44 5.97
CA ASN A 368 -4.25 9.72 6.68
C ASN A 368 -2.97 10.52 6.40
N GLY A 369 -1.87 9.85 6.11
CA GLY A 369 -0.58 10.46 5.80
C GLY A 369 -0.40 10.70 4.30
N LEU A 370 0.00 9.65 3.57
CA LEU A 370 0.36 9.76 2.14
C LEU A 370 -0.81 10.14 1.22
N GLY A 371 -2.04 9.84 1.63
CA GLY A 371 -3.27 10.25 0.95
C GLY A 371 -3.52 11.77 0.96
N HIS A 372 -2.79 12.50 1.81
CA HIS A 372 -2.94 13.93 2.04
C HIS A 372 -1.68 14.72 1.64
N ASN A 373 -1.78 16.05 1.69
CA ASN A 373 -0.76 17.04 1.38
C ASN A 373 0.02 17.43 2.66
N VAL A 374 0.42 16.43 3.41
CA VAL A 374 1.14 16.55 4.69
C VAL A 374 2.31 15.56 4.69
N LEU A 375 3.39 15.87 5.40
CA LEU A 375 4.53 14.95 5.54
C LEU A 375 4.33 14.00 6.73
N PRO A 376 4.17 12.68 6.53
CA PRO A 376 3.97 11.74 7.63
C PRO A 376 5.25 11.50 8.43
N ILE A 377 5.12 11.50 9.75
CA ILE A 377 6.14 11.07 10.71
C ILE A 377 5.66 9.75 11.29
N VAL A 378 6.45 8.69 11.11
CA VAL A 378 6.01 7.31 11.37
C VAL A 378 6.72 6.69 12.58
N MET A 379 5.98 5.83 13.28
CA MET A 379 6.46 4.96 14.36
C MET A 379 5.60 3.69 14.32
N GLY A 380 6.21 2.51 14.43
CA GLY A 380 5.47 1.25 14.39
C GLY A 380 6.35 0.11 13.89
N ALA A 381 6.21 -0.23 12.62
CA ALA A 381 7.04 -1.23 11.95
C ALA A 381 8.53 -0.81 11.89
N HIS A 382 9.39 -1.76 11.52
CA HIS A 382 10.83 -1.48 11.41
C HIS A 382 11.10 -0.45 10.27
N PRO A 383 12.14 0.40 10.36
CA PRO A 383 12.47 1.33 9.28
C PRO A 383 12.58 0.67 7.89
N THR A 384 13.12 -0.55 7.83
CA THR A 384 13.22 -1.30 6.56
C THR A 384 11.86 -1.71 6.01
N ASP A 385 10.85 -1.89 6.86
CA ASP A 385 9.51 -2.30 6.46
C ASP A 385 8.78 -1.12 5.80
N TYR A 386 8.91 0.08 6.40
CA TYR A 386 8.45 1.32 5.77
C TYR A 386 9.18 1.58 4.46
N ALA A 387 10.50 1.41 4.40
CA ALA A 387 11.29 1.63 3.18
C ALA A 387 10.86 0.73 2.01
N ARG A 388 10.41 -0.51 2.29
CA ARG A 388 9.89 -1.43 1.26
C ARG A 388 8.45 -1.14 0.85
N SER A 389 7.67 -0.48 1.71
CA SER A 389 6.22 -0.31 1.53
C SER A 389 5.82 1.08 1.04
N ALA A 390 6.65 2.08 1.31
CA ALA A 390 6.38 3.48 1.01
C ALA A 390 7.01 3.92 -0.32
N PRO A 391 6.46 4.95 -0.98
CA PRO A 391 7.19 5.68 -2.00
C PRO A 391 8.51 6.23 -1.43
N TYR A 392 9.56 6.21 -2.22
CA TYR A 392 10.88 6.74 -1.90
C TYR A 392 10.81 8.19 -1.39
N ARG A 393 11.44 8.41 -0.22
CA ARG A 393 11.55 9.73 0.45
C ARG A 393 10.19 10.44 0.60
N SER A 394 9.19 9.71 1.11
CA SER A 394 7.81 10.22 1.30
C SER A 394 7.40 10.44 2.76
N TYR A 395 8.29 10.15 3.71
CA TYR A 395 8.00 10.16 5.15
C TYR A 395 9.27 10.36 5.97
N ILE A 396 9.11 10.54 7.28
CA ILE A 396 10.19 10.61 8.27
C ILE A 396 9.98 9.50 9.30
N HIS A 397 11.00 8.71 9.61
CA HIS A 397 10.91 7.68 10.65
C HIS A 397 11.51 8.18 11.97
N VAL A 398 10.82 7.97 13.10
CA VAL A 398 11.31 8.44 14.41
C VAL A 398 12.67 7.84 14.79
N ASP A 399 12.89 6.56 14.48
CA ASP A 399 14.16 5.86 14.75
C ASP A 399 15.34 6.33 13.85
N GLU A 400 15.17 7.34 13.00
CA GLU A 400 16.28 8.03 12.32
C GLU A 400 16.96 9.09 13.21
N PHE A 401 16.36 9.41 14.36
CA PHE A 401 16.81 10.44 15.29
C PHE A 401 17.12 9.83 16.66
N GLU A 402 18.09 10.39 17.37
CA GLU A 402 18.46 9.99 18.73
C GLU A 402 17.40 10.35 19.77
N SER A 403 16.57 11.37 19.49
CA SER A 403 15.53 11.82 20.43
C SER A 403 14.40 12.61 19.76
N PRO A 404 13.22 12.73 20.42
CA PRO A 404 12.17 13.65 19.99
C PRO A 404 12.63 15.10 19.83
N ARG A 405 13.64 15.53 20.60
CA ARG A 405 14.23 16.87 20.49
C ARG A 405 14.99 17.05 19.18
N GLU A 406 15.78 16.06 18.79
CA GLU A 406 16.52 16.10 17.52
C GLU A 406 15.55 16.04 16.33
N LEU A 407 14.53 15.19 16.40
CA LEU A 407 13.44 15.20 15.43
C LEU A 407 12.80 16.59 15.33
N ALA A 408 12.43 17.23 16.44
CA ALA A 408 11.86 18.58 16.42
C ALA A 408 12.79 19.61 15.76
N GLN A 409 14.10 19.54 16.00
CA GLN A 409 15.07 20.41 15.33
C GLN A 409 15.06 20.20 13.81
N TYR A 410 14.95 18.95 13.36
CA TYR A 410 14.83 18.66 11.93
C TYR A 410 13.52 19.17 11.34
N LEU A 411 12.40 19.01 12.05
CA LEU A 411 11.09 19.54 11.62
C LEU A 411 11.09 21.07 11.52
N HIS A 412 11.76 21.79 12.43
CA HIS A 412 11.93 23.24 12.33
C HIS A 412 12.78 23.64 11.11
N ARG A 413 13.78 22.85 10.72
CA ARG A 413 14.54 23.09 9.47
C ARG A 413 13.65 22.90 8.25
N LEU A 414 12.85 21.84 8.21
CA LEU A 414 11.88 21.62 7.14
C LEU A 414 10.81 22.71 7.09
N ASP A 415 10.39 23.22 8.24
CA ASP A 415 9.43 24.30 8.31
C ASP A 415 9.97 25.61 7.72
N ALA A 416 11.25 25.89 7.92
CA ALA A 416 11.94 27.09 7.45
C ALA A 416 12.43 27.01 5.99
N ASP A 417 12.50 25.81 5.41
CA ASP A 417 13.01 25.56 4.06
C ASP A 417 11.96 24.82 3.22
N ASP A 418 11.19 25.60 2.45
CA ASP A 418 10.16 25.08 1.56
C ASP A 418 10.73 24.13 0.50
N GLU A 419 11.94 24.37 -0.03
CA GLU A 419 12.53 23.48 -1.03
C GLU A 419 12.82 22.10 -0.43
N LEU A 420 13.42 22.08 0.76
CA LEU A 420 13.69 20.85 1.49
C LEU A 420 12.40 20.12 1.87
N TYR A 421 11.38 20.82 2.36
CA TYR A 421 10.08 20.21 2.65
C TYR A 421 9.43 19.62 1.39
N ASN A 422 9.36 20.38 0.29
CA ASN A 422 8.77 19.92 -0.97
C ASN A 422 9.54 18.75 -1.60
N SER A 423 10.82 18.57 -1.27
CA SER A 423 11.59 17.40 -1.72
C SER A 423 10.98 16.06 -1.31
N TYR A 424 10.18 16.02 -0.23
CA TYR A 424 9.45 14.83 0.23
C TYR A 424 8.18 14.50 -0.55
N PHE A 425 7.76 15.38 -1.46
CA PHE A 425 6.55 15.20 -2.27
C PHE A 425 6.84 14.83 -3.72
N LYS A 426 8.13 14.73 -4.08
CA LYS A 426 8.56 14.39 -5.45
C LYS A 426 8.10 13.02 -5.94
N TRP A 427 7.71 12.12 -5.04
CA TRP A 427 7.14 10.83 -5.41
C TRP A 427 5.71 10.93 -5.97
N LYS A 428 4.96 12.01 -5.68
CA LYS A 428 3.59 12.17 -6.18
C LYS A 428 3.59 12.22 -7.71
N GLY A 429 2.73 11.41 -8.32
CA GLY A 429 2.65 11.24 -9.79
C GLY A 429 3.54 10.13 -10.36
N THR A 430 4.39 9.48 -9.56
CA THR A 430 5.28 8.39 -10.04
C THR A 430 4.64 6.99 -9.96
N GLY A 431 3.49 6.89 -9.32
CA GLY A 431 2.77 5.63 -9.11
C GLY A 431 1.37 5.86 -8.55
N GLU A 432 0.77 4.80 -8.03
CA GLU A 432 -0.54 4.81 -7.37
C GLU A 432 -0.64 3.75 -6.27
N PHE A 433 -1.59 3.93 -5.36
CA PHE A 433 -2.03 2.86 -4.47
C PHE A 433 -2.97 1.93 -5.25
N ILE A 434 -2.60 0.66 -5.35
CA ILE A 434 -3.36 -0.34 -6.11
C ILE A 434 -4.30 -1.12 -5.21
N ASN A 435 -5.49 -1.45 -5.72
CA ASN A 435 -6.31 -2.48 -5.13
C ASN A 435 -5.60 -3.83 -5.28
N THR A 436 -5.40 -4.55 -4.19
CA THR A 436 -4.71 -5.85 -4.21
C THR A 436 -5.60 -7.00 -4.67
N TYR A 437 -6.88 -6.74 -4.97
CA TYR A 437 -7.91 -7.71 -5.36
C TYR A 437 -7.77 -9.05 -4.62
N PHE A 438 -7.83 -8.97 -3.29
CA PHE A 438 -7.58 -10.10 -2.37
C PHE A 438 -8.27 -11.38 -2.85
N TRP A 439 -9.56 -11.31 -3.17
CA TRP A 439 -10.34 -12.47 -3.62
C TRP A 439 -9.90 -13.01 -4.97
N CYS A 440 -9.54 -12.17 -5.94
CA CYS A 440 -8.97 -12.63 -7.21
C CYS A 440 -7.68 -13.43 -6.98
N ARG A 441 -6.81 -12.98 -6.08
CA ARG A 441 -5.57 -13.70 -5.73
C ARG A 441 -5.87 -15.01 -5.02
N VAL A 442 -6.75 -15.02 -4.02
CA VAL A 442 -7.19 -16.26 -3.34
C VAL A 442 -7.71 -17.27 -4.35
N CYS A 443 -8.57 -16.84 -5.28
CA CYS A 443 -9.10 -17.73 -6.30
C CYS A 443 -8.01 -18.29 -7.20
N SER A 444 -7.12 -17.42 -7.72
CA SER A 444 -6.01 -17.83 -8.55
C SER A 444 -5.08 -18.83 -7.85
N MET A 445 -4.79 -18.61 -6.56
CA MET A 445 -3.94 -19.51 -5.77
C MET A 445 -4.61 -20.85 -5.42
N LEU A 446 -5.95 -20.92 -5.30
CA LEU A 446 -6.66 -22.19 -5.13
C LEU A 446 -6.61 -23.06 -6.39
N HIS A 447 -6.52 -22.44 -7.56
CA HIS A 447 -6.35 -23.09 -8.85
C HIS A 447 -4.89 -23.38 -9.20
N ASP A 448 -3.93 -23.02 -8.35
CA ASP A 448 -2.55 -23.49 -8.48
C ASP A 448 -2.43 -24.94 -8.00
N GLU A 449 -2.62 -25.89 -8.90
CA GLU A 449 -2.52 -27.34 -8.61
C GLU A 449 -1.08 -27.79 -8.35
N GLN A 450 -0.08 -27.00 -8.76
CA GLN A 450 1.34 -27.32 -8.59
C GLN A 450 1.92 -26.76 -7.28
N ARG A 451 1.08 -26.17 -6.42
CA ARG A 451 1.48 -25.66 -5.11
C ARG A 451 2.01 -26.78 -4.22
N THR A 452 3.00 -26.47 -3.41
CA THR A 452 3.50 -27.41 -2.40
C THR A 452 2.47 -27.50 -1.27
N ALA A 453 2.05 -28.72 -0.92
CA ALA A 453 1.22 -28.93 0.26
C ALA A 453 2.03 -28.53 1.51
N LYS A 454 1.48 -27.62 2.31
CA LYS A 454 2.13 -27.14 3.53
C LYS A 454 1.16 -26.86 4.66
N HIS A 455 1.70 -26.84 5.88
CA HIS A 455 1.03 -26.33 7.06
C HIS A 455 2.07 -25.72 8.00
N TYR A 456 1.64 -24.78 8.83
CA TYR A 456 2.48 -24.21 9.88
C TYR A 456 2.58 -25.23 11.03
N ARG A 457 3.81 -25.56 11.45
CA ARG A 457 4.03 -26.42 12.62
C ARG A 457 3.46 -25.78 13.88
N ASP A 458 3.79 -24.51 14.10
CA ASP A 458 3.12 -23.64 15.04
C ASP A 458 2.93 -22.26 14.39
N VAL A 459 1.68 -21.92 14.08
CA VAL A 459 1.35 -20.63 13.48
C VAL A 459 1.53 -19.48 14.49
N ASN A 460 1.49 -19.75 15.79
CA ASN A 460 1.75 -18.75 16.81
C ASN A 460 3.24 -18.41 16.88
N GLU A 461 4.14 -19.38 16.74
CA GLU A 461 5.57 -19.09 16.63
C GLU A 461 5.84 -18.16 15.44
N TRP A 462 5.24 -18.45 14.28
CA TRP A 462 5.32 -17.55 13.14
C TRP A 462 4.71 -16.18 13.43
N TRP A 463 3.48 -16.10 13.94
CA TRP A 463 2.70 -14.86 14.03
C TRP A 463 3.06 -13.96 15.22
N ARG A 464 3.42 -14.54 16.37
CA ARG A 464 3.64 -13.84 17.64
C ARG A 464 4.91 -14.29 18.36
N GLY A 465 5.82 -14.96 17.65
CA GLY A 465 7.11 -15.36 18.17
C GLY A 465 8.07 -14.20 18.41
N GLU A 466 9.26 -14.55 18.89
CA GLU A 466 10.30 -13.59 19.20
C GLU A 466 10.71 -12.77 17.96
N GLY A 467 10.93 -11.47 18.14
CA GLY A 467 11.36 -10.58 17.06
C GLY A 467 10.26 -10.16 16.09
N VAL A 468 9.02 -10.64 16.24
CA VAL A 468 7.89 -10.18 15.43
C VAL A 468 7.40 -8.81 15.89
N CYS A 469 7.34 -8.57 17.20
CA CYS A 469 6.99 -7.29 17.77
C CYS A 469 8.00 -6.88 18.86
N ALA A 470 8.25 -5.58 18.97
CA ALA A 470 9.08 -4.96 19.99
C ALA A 470 8.20 -4.22 21.02
N ALA A 471 8.55 -4.31 22.30
CA ALA A 471 7.86 -3.56 23.35
C ALA A 471 8.22 -2.06 23.35
N ASN A 472 9.47 -1.75 23.03
CA ASN A 472 10.02 -0.40 22.90
C ASN A 472 10.41 -0.14 21.43
N SER A 473 11.49 0.60 21.17
CA SER A 473 12.00 0.85 19.82
C SER A 473 12.70 -0.38 19.23
N TRP A 474 12.75 -0.44 17.90
CA TRP A 474 13.52 -1.46 17.20
C TRP A 474 15.01 -1.30 17.45
N ARG A 475 15.48 -0.04 17.53
CA ARG A 475 16.86 0.32 17.86
C ARG A 475 17.32 -0.27 19.19
N GLU A 476 16.52 -0.13 20.26
CA GLU A 476 16.83 -0.72 21.56
C GLU A 476 16.90 -2.25 21.50
N LEU A 477 15.99 -2.88 20.76
CA LEU A 477 15.96 -4.33 20.59
C LEU A 477 17.20 -4.84 19.84
N GLU A 478 17.65 -4.11 18.82
CA GLU A 478 18.90 -4.42 18.11
C GLU A 478 20.13 -4.23 19.00
N HIS A 479 20.16 -3.19 19.83
CA HIS A 479 21.24 -3.02 20.81
C HIS A 479 21.29 -4.18 21.80
N LEU A 480 20.15 -4.59 22.38
CA LEU A 480 20.06 -5.71 23.32
C LEU A 480 20.47 -7.06 22.70
N ARG A 481 20.26 -7.25 21.40
CA ARG A 481 20.68 -8.48 20.68
C ARG A 481 22.18 -8.53 20.38
N ASN A 482 22.82 -7.37 20.35
CA ASN A 482 24.24 -7.22 20.01
C ASN A 482 25.15 -7.11 21.25
N THR A 483 24.57 -7.01 22.45
CA THR A 483 25.24 -7.07 23.76
C THR A 483 25.02 -8.42 24.40
#